data_AF-A0AAD5RR59-F1
#
_entry.id   AF-A0AAD5RR59-F1
#
_cell.length_a   1.000
_cell.length_b   1.000
_cell.length_c   1.000
_cell.angle_alpha   90.00
_cell.angle_beta   90.00
_cell.angle_gamma   90.00
#
_symmetry.space_group_name_H-M   'P 1'
#
loop_
_entity.id
_entity.type
_entity.pdbx_description
1 polymer ?
#
loop_
_entity_poly.entity_id
_entity_poly.type
_entity_poly.pdbx_seq_one_letter_code
_entity_poly.pdbx_strand_id
1 'polypeptide(L)'
;MRGILVAEGSHDDPELRVEGGSAVPSVQHLLPLPTLLFELIVICAGLWNDCYSTQKMSGLELGGLILAIIPILSTAAPFLNDTAYIRKRTHKKKLADFYLDLYGEVYRLKNLLEDVVWRLPSLSSNRKYDIIHRQLYLTEQDLLHDPDFRDSIADFFVLAEDHDFFFCQLERMLSSFWELVEDGTVGLSPDELNSRSLYEKMYVGNIPARTSSERFRFGRRKGKRRENLKRIKESRELLGVVIDSYKTSASDDRRNTFLPQGVSFTRLRKMSQKVISCLSSSWECDCHRRHQPYLELSHQPRTPTRLQGCLDFVVSQQDNGLRTQWFELGVKGDEEKPNLVPPLEPFAQLCGQLSASIPLCVIIQGIHEESSTILLERRLTQNPRYSYPMSPVSLRCLLREPQNHIPPNTITRRQLALHFASAMHRVGENPHLGLDWTKENIYFFRLNGTIDFNHQFFPSLIAAAPSTSNRAASSRGPMLFHPHESICALAILLIEITLWEPIENFRQREDMGLESEVDVNTNLKTAKRELYHGRGLAQCYDLTKGAIKACLDARWGDVGTRVTFEDENIQMAFHRDVVQRLERELRLCEDSANYNQEILGYKSEQ
;
A
#
# COMPACT_ATOMS: atom_id res chain seq x y z
N MET A 1 -50.85 -5.10 36.80
CA MET A 1 -52.30 -4.85 36.62
C MET A 1 -52.52 -4.34 35.20
N ARG A 2 -53.41 -5.01 34.43
CA ARG A 2 -53.81 -4.77 33.01
C ARG A 2 -52.65 -4.87 32.00
N GLY A 3 -52.55 -5.83 31.07
CA GLY A 3 -53.50 -6.79 30.51
C GLY A 3 -54.18 -6.23 29.25
N ILE A 4 -53.93 -6.86 28.07
CA ILE A 4 -54.89 -7.24 27.00
C ILE A 4 -54.20 -7.42 25.61
N LEU A 5 -54.29 -8.67 25.11
CA LEU A 5 -54.51 -9.26 23.75
C LEU A 5 -53.64 -8.80 22.55
N VAL A 6 -52.96 -9.64 21.76
CA VAL A 6 -53.26 -10.90 21.01
C VAL A 6 -54.34 -10.77 19.93
N ALA A 7 -53.95 -10.91 18.65
CA ALA A 7 -54.69 -11.65 17.62
C ALA A 7 -53.80 -11.97 16.40
N GLU A 8 -53.86 -13.23 15.97
CA GLU A 8 -53.29 -13.85 14.77
C GLU A 8 -54.23 -13.74 13.55
N GLY A 9 -53.73 -14.16 12.37
CA GLY A 9 -54.50 -14.60 11.19
C GLY A 9 -54.12 -13.86 9.91
N SER A 10 -53.31 -14.41 8.98
CA SER A 10 -53.46 -15.57 8.07
C SER A 10 -54.33 -15.32 6.83
N HIS A 11 -53.71 -15.53 5.66
CA HIS A 11 -54.25 -16.10 4.41
C HIS A 11 -55.41 -15.40 3.67
N ASP A 12 -55.13 -14.85 2.47
CA ASP A 12 -55.46 -15.45 1.16
C ASP A 12 -55.55 -14.41 0.04
N ASP A 13 -54.87 -14.70 -1.08
CA ASP A 13 -55.14 -14.16 -2.42
C ASP A 13 -56.46 -14.77 -2.96
N PRO A 14 -57.21 -14.07 -3.82
CA PRO A 14 -57.07 -14.39 -5.25
C PRO A 14 -57.23 -13.23 -6.24
N GLU A 15 -56.69 -13.49 -7.42
CA GLU A 15 -56.82 -12.77 -8.68
C GLU A 15 -58.24 -12.28 -9.03
N LEU A 16 -58.34 -11.09 -9.66
CA LEU A 16 -59.14 -10.92 -10.88
C LEU A 16 -58.85 -9.59 -11.59
N ARG A 17 -58.63 -9.74 -12.91
CA ARG A 17 -58.58 -8.70 -13.95
C ARG A 17 -59.88 -7.86 -13.98
N VAL A 18 -59.79 -6.61 -14.46
CA VAL A 18 -60.37 -6.13 -15.75
C VAL A 18 -60.25 -4.60 -15.86
N GLU A 19 -59.65 -4.17 -16.98
CA GLU A 19 -59.86 -2.98 -17.82
C GLU A 19 -60.05 -1.56 -17.24
N GLY A 20 -59.32 -0.62 -17.85
CA GLY A 20 -59.96 0.59 -18.38
C GLY A 20 -59.30 1.93 -18.07
N GLY A 21 -58.65 2.53 -19.09
CA GLY A 21 -58.94 3.92 -19.46
C GLY A 21 -58.06 5.05 -18.91
N SER A 22 -57.14 5.51 -19.77
CA SER A 22 -56.93 6.92 -20.15
C SER A 22 -56.80 8.01 -19.07
N ALA A 23 -55.61 8.61 -18.97
CA ALA A 23 -55.40 10.05 -19.21
C ALA A 23 -53.90 10.41 -19.23
N VAL A 24 -53.47 10.99 -20.35
CA VAL A 24 -52.19 11.70 -20.52
C VAL A 24 -52.34 13.11 -19.96
N PRO A 25 -51.28 13.68 -19.34
CA PRO A 25 -50.86 15.00 -19.80
C PRO A 25 -49.34 15.07 -20.04
N SER A 26 -49.01 15.32 -21.32
CA SER A 26 -48.00 16.25 -21.81
C SER A 26 -47.00 16.82 -20.80
N VAL A 27 -45.75 16.32 -20.85
CA VAL A 27 -44.59 17.00 -20.28
C VAL A 27 -44.01 17.95 -21.32
N GLN A 28 -43.99 19.23 -20.95
CA GLN A 28 -43.40 20.33 -21.71
C GLN A 28 -41.87 20.29 -21.67
N HIS A 29 -41.29 20.82 -22.73
CA HIS A 29 -39.87 20.90 -23.07
C HIS A 29 -38.94 21.32 -21.93
N LEU A 30 -37.99 20.44 -21.57
CA LEU A 30 -36.75 20.82 -20.90
C LEU A 30 -35.74 21.28 -21.96
N LEU A 31 -35.29 22.52 -21.83
CA LEU A 31 -34.17 23.10 -22.58
C LEU A 31 -32.90 22.26 -22.36
N PRO A 32 -32.06 22.06 -23.40
CA PRO A 32 -30.84 21.32 -23.24
C PRO A 32 -29.79 22.15 -22.48
N LEU A 33 -28.96 21.44 -21.71
CA LEU A 33 -27.80 21.90 -20.93
C LEU A 33 -26.77 22.84 -21.64
N PRO A 34 -26.67 22.97 -22.98
CA PRO A 34 -25.66 23.85 -23.59
C PRO A 34 -25.90 25.35 -23.36
N THR A 35 -27.12 25.77 -23.00
CA THR A 35 -27.46 27.20 -22.88
C THR A 35 -27.03 27.80 -21.53
N LEU A 36 -27.02 26.99 -20.46
CA LEU A 36 -26.51 27.40 -19.14
C LEU A 36 -24.98 27.49 -19.09
N LEU A 37 -24.29 26.70 -19.93
CA LEU A 37 -22.84 26.75 -20.06
C LEU A 37 -22.40 28.00 -20.84
N PHE A 38 -23.22 28.50 -21.77
CA PHE A 38 -22.90 29.67 -22.59
C PHE A 38 -23.04 30.97 -21.80
N GLU A 39 -24.05 31.09 -20.93
CA GLU A 39 -24.23 32.23 -20.03
C GLU A 39 -23.11 32.33 -18.96
N LEU A 40 -22.63 31.19 -18.44
CA LEU A 40 -21.49 31.15 -17.51
C LEU A 40 -20.16 31.54 -18.19
N ILE A 41 -19.97 31.18 -19.46
CA ILE A 41 -18.79 31.57 -20.24
C ILE A 41 -18.82 33.06 -20.59
N VAL A 42 -20.01 33.65 -20.82
CA VAL A 42 -20.16 35.08 -21.09
C VAL A 42 -19.95 35.94 -19.83
N ILE A 43 -20.38 35.46 -18.66
CA ILE A 43 -20.13 36.14 -17.37
C ILE A 43 -18.63 36.06 -16.99
N CYS A 44 -17.96 34.94 -17.27
CA CYS A 44 -16.51 34.82 -17.06
C CYS A 44 -15.68 35.59 -18.10
N ALA A 45 -16.17 35.77 -19.33
CA ALA A 45 -15.52 36.60 -20.35
C ALA A 45 -15.71 38.10 -20.09
N GLY A 46 -16.82 38.50 -19.46
CA GLY A 46 -17.07 39.89 -19.05
C GLY A 46 -16.17 40.39 -17.92
N LEU A 47 -15.72 39.50 -17.02
CA LEU A 47 -14.81 39.84 -15.92
C LEU A 47 -13.32 39.84 -16.32
N TRP A 48 -12.99 39.35 -17.52
CA TRP A 48 -11.62 39.32 -18.02
C TRP A 48 -11.21 40.62 -18.74
N ASN A 49 -12.18 41.46 -19.14
CA ASN A 49 -11.93 42.56 -20.07
C ASN A 49 -11.64 43.94 -19.44
N ASP A 50 -11.55 44.05 -18.12
CA ASP A 50 -11.32 45.34 -17.43
C ASP A 50 -9.92 45.50 -16.81
N CYS A 51 -8.94 44.68 -17.20
CA CYS A 51 -7.55 44.89 -16.78
C CYS A 51 -6.55 44.51 -17.87
N TYR A 52 -6.37 45.38 -18.87
CA TYR A 52 -5.12 45.41 -19.64
C TYR A 52 -4.80 46.83 -20.16
N SER A 53 -3.89 47.49 -19.45
CA SER A 53 -3.09 48.60 -20.01
C SER A 53 -1.72 48.61 -19.30
N THR A 54 -0.66 48.58 -20.10
CA THR A 54 0.78 48.74 -19.79
C THR A 54 1.59 47.52 -19.31
N GLN A 55 2.23 46.85 -20.28
CA GLN A 55 3.67 46.53 -20.38
C GLN A 55 4.45 46.05 -19.13
N LYS A 56 4.52 44.72 -18.95
CA LYS A 56 5.71 43.85 -18.71
C LYS A 56 5.21 42.48 -18.27
N MET A 57 5.45 41.42 -19.06
CA MET A 57 5.06 40.06 -18.71
C MET A 57 5.81 39.62 -17.45
N SER A 58 5.07 39.19 -16.42
CA SER A 58 5.56 38.80 -15.10
C SER A 58 5.27 37.32 -14.84
N GLY A 59 6.04 36.70 -13.95
CA GLY A 59 6.23 35.25 -13.76
C GLY A 59 5.04 34.43 -13.25
N LEU A 60 3.90 34.52 -13.93
CA LEU A 60 2.66 33.78 -13.65
C LEU A 60 2.42 32.61 -14.61
N GLU A 61 3.25 32.46 -15.65
CA GLU A 61 3.03 31.48 -16.74
C GLU A 61 3.69 30.13 -16.49
N LEU A 62 4.64 30.10 -15.56
CA LEU A 62 5.42 28.92 -15.23
C LEU A 62 4.54 28.05 -14.30
N GLY A 63 3.27 27.83 -14.56
CA GLY A 63 2.34 27.58 -13.44
C GLY A 63 1.39 26.44 -13.48
N GLY A 64 0.98 26.15 -14.69
CA GLY A 64 0.12 25.02 -14.96
C GLY A 64 0.89 23.74 -15.30
N LEU A 65 2.23 23.75 -15.27
CA LEU A 65 3.12 22.73 -15.83
C LEU A 65 3.10 21.32 -15.16
N ILE A 66 2.59 21.18 -13.94
CA ILE A 66 2.63 20.00 -13.06
C ILE A 66 1.21 19.49 -12.75
N LEU A 67 0.16 20.28 -13.04
CA LEU A 67 -1.21 19.99 -12.62
C LEU A 67 -2.07 19.16 -13.59
N ALA A 68 -1.58 18.71 -14.75
CA ALA A 68 -2.45 18.12 -15.80
C ALA A 68 -2.21 16.65 -16.16
N ILE A 69 -1.34 15.91 -15.47
CA ILE A 69 -0.84 14.60 -15.93
C ILE A 69 -1.79 13.43 -15.62
N ILE A 70 -2.77 13.58 -14.73
CA ILE A 70 -3.54 12.43 -14.23
C ILE A 70 -4.84 12.14 -15.03
N PRO A 71 -5.61 13.13 -15.56
CA PRO A 71 -6.87 12.84 -16.27
C PRO A 71 -6.73 12.33 -17.72
N ILE A 72 -5.53 12.39 -18.31
CA ILE A 72 -5.30 12.07 -19.73
C ILE A 72 -5.18 10.55 -19.97
N LEU A 73 -4.84 9.78 -18.92
CA LEU A 73 -4.62 8.34 -19.02
C LEU A 73 -5.91 7.51 -19.17
N SER A 74 -7.11 8.09 -19.01
CA SER A 74 -8.37 7.35 -19.20
C SER A 74 -8.97 7.45 -20.60
N THR A 75 -8.49 8.36 -21.46
CA THR A 75 -9.24 8.78 -22.66
C THR A 75 -8.63 8.33 -24.00
N ALA A 76 -7.42 7.76 -24.01
CA ALA A 76 -6.64 7.56 -25.24
C ALA A 76 -6.48 6.10 -25.71
N ALA A 77 -7.34 5.18 -25.28
CA ALA A 77 -7.30 3.78 -25.69
C ALA A 77 -7.83 3.43 -27.11
N PRO A 78 -8.72 4.20 -27.79
CA PRO A 78 -9.33 3.67 -29.04
C PRO A 78 -8.65 4.00 -30.38
N PHE A 79 -7.69 4.92 -30.49
CA PHE A 79 -7.43 5.61 -31.78
C PHE A 79 -6.18 5.19 -32.58
N LEU A 80 -5.77 3.91 -32.55
CA LEU A 80 -4.57 3.43 -33.26
C LEU A 80 -4.84 2.67 -34.57
N ASN A 81 -5.80 3.10 -35.40
CA ASN A 81 -5.99 2.52 -36.74
C ASN A 81 -6.37 3.58 -37.78
N ASP A 82 -5.40 4.18 -38.46
CA ASP A 82 -5.59 4.52 -39.88
C ASP A 82 -4.26 4.66 -40.65
N THR A 83 -4.22 4.12 -41.86
CA THR A 83 -3.03 3.84 -42.67
C THR A 83 -3.12 4.45 -44.06
N ALA A 84 -2.51 5.63 -44.29
CA ALA A 84 -2.14 6.10 -45.63
C ALA A 84 -1.15 7.30 -45.62
N TYR A 85 0.18 7.09 -45.69
CA TYR A 85 1.16 8.04 -46.31
C TYR A 85 2.66 7.61 -46.15
N ILE A 86 3.25 6.90 -47.11
CA ILE A 86 4.55 6.21 -46.91
C ILE A 86 5.79 7.12 -46.96
N ARG A 87 5.81 8.25 -47.70
CA ARG A 87 6.98 9.17 -47.73
C ARG A 87 6.99 10.25 -46.63
N LYS A 88 5.82 10.66 -46.12
CA LYS A 88 5.73 11.48 -44.89
C LYS A 88 6.04 10.67 -43.62
N ARG A 89 5.97 9.32 -43.69
CA ARG A 89 6.18 8.41 -42.54
C ARG A 89 7.59 8.45 -41.98
N THR A 90 8.63 8.52 -42.81
CA THR A 90 10.01 8.40 -42.32
C THR A 90 10.49 9.62 -41.54
N HIS A 91 10.12 10.84 -41.96
CA HIS A 91 10.41 12.06 -41.19
C HIS A 91 9.55 12.15 -39.93
N LYS A 92 8.24 11.90 -40.05
CA LYS A 92 7.33 11.88 -38.89
C LYS A 92 7.77 10.85 -37.85
N LYS A 93 8.18 9.65 -38.28
CA LYS A 93 8.74 8.61 -37.41
C LYS A 93 10.01 9.08 -36.72
N LYS A 94 11.02 9.58 -37.44
CA LYS A 94 12.27 10.06 -36.82
C LYS A 94 12.07 11.21 -35.83
N LEU A 95 11.09 12.08 -36.08
CA LEU A 95 10.74 13.17 -35.18
C LEU A 95 9.98 12.65 -33.96
N ALA A 96 9.04 11.72 -34.15
CA ALA A 96 8.34 11.05 -33.05
C ALA A 96 9.29 10.25 -32.16
N ASP A 97 10.21 9.48 -32.76
CA ASP A 97 11.26 8.73 -32.05
C ASP A 97 12.10 9.69 -31.19
N PHE A 98 12.52 10.83 -31.74
CA PHE A 98 13.26 11.85 -30.99
C PHE A 98 12.48 12.42 -29.81
N TYR A 99 11.20 12.76 -29.98
CA TYR A 99 10.39 13.25 -28.87
C TYR A 99 10.13 12.19 -27.81
N LEU A 100 9.96 10.94 -28.21
CA LEU A 100 9.78 9.82 -27.28
C LEU A 100 11.04 9.62 -26.42
N ASP A 101 12.22 9.68 -27.05
CA ASP A 101 13.49 9.59 -26.33
C ASP A 101 13.65 10.80 -25.38
N LEU A 102 13.37 12.02 -25.85
CA LEU A 102 13.45 13.23 -25.03
C LEU A 102 12.50 13.18 -23.83
N TYR A 103 11.24 12.79 -24.06
CA TYR A 103 10.24 12.60 -23.01
C TYR A 103 10.70 11.57 -21.98
N GLY A 104 11.24 10.44 -22.44
CA GLY A 104 11.77 9.39 -21.58
C GLY A 104 12.90 9.89 -20.67
N GLU A 105 13.82 10.70 -21.19
CA GLU A 105 14.90 11.28 -20.39
C GLU A 105 14.39 12.33 -19.39
N VAL A 106 13.48 13.23 -19.81
CA VAL A 106 12.88 14.25 -18.91
C VAL A 106 12.09 13.60 -17.77
N TYR A 107 11.30 12.57 -18.08
CA TYR A 107 10.53 11.84 -17.07
C TYR A 107 11.43 11.15 -16.03
N ARG A 108 12.51 10.50 -16.48
CA ARG A 108 13.47 9.87 -15.57
C ARG A 108 14.20 10.90 -14.71
N LEU A 109 14.56 12.05 -15.29
CA LEU A 109 15.17 13.14 -14.54
C LEU A 109 14.23 13.66 -13.44
N LYS A 110 12.95 13.90 -13.77
CA LYS A 110 11.95 14.32 -12.80
C LYS A 110 11.91 13.36 -11.60
N ASN A 111 11.77 12.06 -11.86
CA ASN A 111 11.71 11.06 -10.80
C ASN A 111 13.00 11.03 -9.95
N LEU A 112 14.16 11.27 -10.57
CA LEU A 112 15.44 11.34 -9.88
C LEU A 112 15.51 12.56 -8.94
N LEU A 113 15.08 13.73 -9.41
CA LEU A 113 15.06 14.96 -8.61
C LEU A 113 14.03 14.87 -7.49
N GLU A 114 12.85 14.33 -7.73
CA GLU A 114 11.85 14.08 -6.68
C GLU A 114 12.40 13.14 -5.60
N ASP A 115 13.09 12.06 -5.98
CA ASP A 115 13.73 11.14 -5.04
C ASP A 115 14.77 11.86 -4.18
N VAL A 116 15.60 12.74 -4.76
CA VAL A 116 16.57 13.56 -4.03
C VAL A 116 15.89 14.54 -3.08
N VAL A 117 14.94 15.33 -3.58
CA VAL A 117 14.25 16.37 -2.78
C VAL A 117 13.56 15.75 -1.56
N TRP A 118 12.90 14.61 -1.73
CA TRP A 118 12.24 13.92 -0.61
C TRP A 118 13.23 13.48 0.47
N ARG A 119 14.48 13.20 0.11
CA ARG A 119 15.54 12.75 1.02
C ARG A 119 16.31 13.87 1.69
N LEU A 120 16.18 15.11 1.23
CA LEU A 120 16.90 16.25 1.80
C LEU A 120 16.56 16.42 3.29
N PRO A 121 17.52 16.32 4.22
CA PRO A 121 17.21 16.27 5.65
C PRO A 121 16.82 17.62 6.24
N SER A 122 17.35 18.72 5.71
CA SER A 122 17.17 20.09 6.23
C SER A 122 15.93 20.80 5.68
N LEU A 123 15.32 20.30 4.60
CA LEU A 123 14.08 20.85 4.08
C LEU A 123 12.86 20.39 4.87
N SER A 124 11.98 21.33 5.22
CA SER A 124 10.66 21.03 5.76
C SER A 124 9.79 20.29 4.73
N SER A 125 8.85 19.45 5.19
CA SER A 125 7.93 18.73 4.29
C SER A 125 7.15 19.66 3.36
N ASN A 126 6.73 20.83 3.87
CA ASN A 126 6.07 21.85 3.06
C ASN A 126 7.01 22.42 1.99
N ARG A 127 8.28 22.66 2.33
CA ARG A 127 9.27 23.13 1.36
C ARG A 127 9.62 22.07 0.32
N LYS A 128 9.72 20.80 0.70
CA LYS A 128 9.87 19.67 -0.24
C LYS A 128 8.70 19.58 -1.20
N TYR A 129 7.48 19.69 -0.67
CA TYR A 129 6.27 19.74 -1.48
C TYR A 129 6.27 20.97 -2.39
N ASP A 130 6.67 22.13 -1.89
CA ASP A 130 6.81 23.35 -2.69
C ASP A 130 7.89 23.18 -3.79
N ILE A 131 9.03 22.55 -3.51
CA ILE A 131 10.03 22.31 -4.54
C ILE A 131 9.52 21.31 -5.58
N ILE A 132 8.81 20.25 -5.19
CA ILE A 132 8.31 19.24 -6.14
C ILE A 132 7.09 19.74 -6.93
N HIS A 133 6.18 20.44 -6.25
CA HIS A 133 4.90 20.84 -6.79
C HIS A 133 4.85 22.32 -7.22
N ARG A 134 5.60 23.24 -6.60
CA ARG A 134 5.75 24.64 -7.05
C ARG A 134 6.94 24.88 -7.99
N GLN A 135 7.79 23.88 -8.28
CA GLN A 135 8.67 23.89 -9.48
C GLN A 135 7.90 23.96 -10.80
N LEU A 136 6.57 24.00 -10.72
CA LEU A 136 5.76 24.71 -11.67
C LEU A 136 6.49 25.96 -12.17
N TYR A 137 6.83 26.91 -11.26
CA TYR A 137 7.02 28.36 -11.52
C TYR A 137 8.43 28.92 -11.51
N LEU A 138 9.46 28.08 -11.47
CA LEU A 138 10.82 28.52 -11.24
C LEU A 138 11.67 28.29 -12.49
N THR A 139 12.39 29.33 -12.92
CA THR A 139 13.39 29.20 -13.98
C THR A 139 14.54 28.32 -13.47
N GLU A 140 15.35 27.75 -14.37
CA GLU A 140 16.57 27.00 -14.01
C GLU A 140 17.43 27.75 -12.99
N GLN A 141 17.51 29.08 -13.14
CA GLN A 141 18.27 29.95 -12.26
C GLN A 141 17.67 30.02 -10.85
N ASP A 142 16.34 30.01 -10.71
CA ASP A 142 15.72 30.18 -9.40
C ASP A 142 15.93 28.95 -8.50
N LEU A 143 15.88 27.73 -9.05
CA LEU A 143 16.10 26.52 -8.27
C LEU A 143 17.58 26.32 -7.92
N LEU A 144 18.48 26.49 -8.89
CA LEU A 144 19.92 26.32 -8.68
C LEU A 144 20.52 27.41 -7.80
N HIS A 145 19.88 28.57 -7.69
CA HIS A 145 20.28 29.66 -6.80
C HIS A 145 19.45 29.74 -5.51
N ASP A 146 18.50 28.83 -5.29
CA ASP A 146 17.75 28.76 -4.04
C ASP A 146 18.69 28.34 -2.89
N PRO A 147 19.01 29.24 -1.93
CA PRO A 147 19.97 28.95 -0.88
C PRO A 147 19.52 27.78 -0.01
N ASP A 148 18.22 27.67 0.28
CA ASP A 148 17.68 26.58 1.11
C ASP A 148 17.92 25.22 0.44
N PHE A 149 17.69 25.16 -0.88
CA PHE A 149 17.88 23.94 -1.65
C PHE A 149 19.36 23.57 -1.77
N ARG A 150 20.22 24.54 -2.06
CA ARG A 150 21.67 24.31 -2.14
C ARG A 150 22.25 23.87 -0.80
N ASP A 151 21.91 24.57 0.28
CA ASP A 151 22.38 24.23 1.62
C ASP A 151 21.88 22.84 2.01
N SER A 152 20.64 22.50 1.66
CA SER A 152 20.10 21.16 1.94
C SER A 152 20.77 20.05 1.12
N ILE A 153 21.14 20.31 -0.13
CA ILE A 153 21.90 19.38 -0.96
C ILE A 153 23.34 19.26 -0.44
N ALA A 154 23.94 20.35 0.02
CA ALA A 154 25.25 20.34 0.67
C ALA A 154 25.23 19.52 1.96
N ASP A 155 24.14 19.60 2.75
CA ASP A 155 23.93 18.74 3.92
C ASP A 155 23.70 17.27 3.55
N PHE A 156 23.16 17.00 2.37
CA PHE A 156 22.86 15.65 1.89
C PHE A 156 24.13 14.91 1.45
N PHE A 157 25.09 15.61 0.84
CA PHE A 157 26.37 15.03 0.44
C PHE A 157 27.42 15.19 1.54
N VAL A 158 28.18 14.12 1.81
CA VAL A 158 29.21 14.13 2.86
C VAL A 158 30.49 14.81 2.36
N LEU A 159 30.79 14.63 1.07
CA LEU A 159 31.94 15.21 0.41
C LEU A 159 31.50 16.42 -0.41
N ALA A 160 32.21 17.53 -0.26
CA ALA A 160 31.95 18.76 -1.03
C ALA A 160 32.13 18.51 -2.54
N GLU A 161 33.03 17.61 -2.92
CA GLU A 161 33.26 17.21 -4.30
C GLU A 161 32.04 16.56 -4.95
N ASP A 162 31.27 15.76 -4.19
CA ASP A 162 30.06 15.10 -4.69
C ASP A 162 28.91 16.09 -4.86
N HIS A 163 28.79 17.06 -3.95
CA HIS A 163 27.88 18.19 -4.07
C HIS A 163 28.19 19.00 -5.35
N ASP A 164 29.45 19.39 -5.54
CA ASP A 164 29.86 20.19 -6.70
C ASP A 164 29.68 19.40 -8.00
N PHE A 165 29.99 18.10 -7.97
CA PHE A 165 29.74 17.21 -9.10
C PHE A 165 28.25 17.10 -9.43
N PHE A 166 27.39 16.94 -8.43
CA PHE A 166 25.93 16.90 -8.60
C PHE A 166 25.43 18.16 -9.33
N PHE A 167 25.79 19.35 -8.82
CA PHE A 167 25.37 20.61 -9.44
C PHE A 167 25.96 20.80 -10.84
N CYS A 168 27.23 20.46 -11.05
CA CYS A 168 27.86 20.52 -12.37
C CYS A 168 27.16 19.63 -13.40
N GLN A 169 26.77 18.40 -13.01
CA GLN A 169 26.01 17.52 -13.91
C GLN A 169 24.59 18.01 -14.16
N LEU A 170 23.93 18.57 -13.15
CA LEU A 170 22.60 19.14 -13.28
C LEU A 170 22.59 20.36 -14.22
N GLU A 171 23.51 21.30 -14.04
CA GLU A 171 23.71 22.46 -14.93
C GLU A 171 24.02 22.05 -16.37
N ARG A 172 24.94 21.09 -16.56
CA ARG A 172 25.30 20.58 -17.89
C ARG A 172 24.09 19.97 -18.60
N MET A 173 23.25 19.25 -17.86
CA MET A 173 22.04 18.63 -18.40
C MET A 173 20.98 19.65 -18.76
N LEU A 174 20.71 20.62 -17.87
CA LEU A 174 19.75 21.69 -18.12
C LEU A 174 20.19 22.60 -19.27
N SER A 175 21.48 22.94 -19.35
CA SER A 175 22.06 23.62 -20.52
C SER A 175 21.84 22.84 -21.83
N SER A 176 22.10 21.53 -21.81
CA SER A 176 21.86 20.67 -22.98
C SER A 176 20.38 20.59 -23.36
N PHE A 177 19.49 20.62 -22.37
CA PHE A 177 18.04 20.67 -22.56
C PHE A 177 17.62 22.00 -23.17
N TRP A 178 18.09 23.14 -22.66
CA TRP A 178 17.78 24.45 -23.23
C TRP A 178 18.27 24.60 -24.66
N GLU A 179 19.46 24.10 -24.99
CA GLU A 179 19.92 24.10 -26.37
C GLU A 179 19.00 23.29 -27.32
N LEU A 180 18.28 22.28 -26.80
CA LEU A 180 17.25 21.55 -27.57
C LEU A 180 15.95 22.36 -27.71
N VAL A 181 15.57 23.10 -26.68
CA VAL A 181 14.39 23.99 -26.70
C VAL A 181 14.60 25.16 -27.64
N GLU A 182 15.74 25.85 -27.53
CA GLU A 182 16.13 26.98 -28.39
C GLU A 182 16.37 26.58 -29.86
N ASP A 183 16.59 25.28 -30.13
CA ASP A 183 16.60 24.79 -31.50
C ASP A 183 15.18 24.89 -32.07
N GLY A 184 14.87 26.02 -32.71
CA GLY A 184 13.58 26.27 -33.38
C GLY A 184 13.21 25.23 -34.44
N THR A 185 14.12 24.32 -34.82
CA THR A 185 13.78 23.14 -35.64
C THR A 185 13.10 22.03 -34.86
N VAL A 186 13.21 21.98 -33.53
CA VAL A 186 12.41 21.11 -32.67
C VAL A 186 11.00 21.67 -32.55
N GLY A 187 10.80 22.98 -32.72
CA GLY A 187 9.47 23.58 -32.68
C GLY A 187 8.78 23.35 -31.34
N LEU A 188 9.58 23.45 -30.28
CA LEU A 188 9.15 23.59 -28.90
C LEU A 188 9.28 25.08 -28.58
N SER A 189 8.16 25.76 -28.41
CA SER A 189 8.16 27.01 -27.66
C SER A 189 8.50 26.69 -26.20
N PRO A 190 9.16 27.59 -25.46
CA PRO A 190 9.21 27.52 -24.01
C PRO A 190 7.83 27.27 -23.38
N ASP A 191 6.78 27.90 -23.90
CA ASP A 191 5.38 27.74 -23.46
C ASP A 191 4.80 26.35 -23.79
N GLU A 192 5.39 25.65 -24.76
CA GLU A 192 4.97 24.34 -25.24
C GLU A 192 5.72 23.20 -24.54
N LEU A 193 6.56 23.51 -23.55
CA LEU A 193 7.22 22.52 -22.70
C LEU A 193 6.32 21.99 -21.58
N ASN A 194 5.09 22.50 -21.50
CA ASN A 194 4.03 21.80 -20.78
C ASN A 194 3.86 20.39 -21.37
N SER A 195 3.91 19.37 -20.50
CA SER A 195 3.72 17.96 -20.87
C SER A 195 2.48 17.73 -21.75
N ARG A 196 1.40 18.50 -21.58
CA ARG A 196 0.18 18.45 -22.40
C ARG A 196 0.42 18.86 -23.86
N SER A 197 1.05 20.00 -24.12
CA SER A 197 1.25 20.49 -25.50
C SER A 197 2.38 19.73 -26.22
N LEU A 198 3.42 19.32 -25.49
CA LEU A 198 4.45 18.41 -25.99
C LEU A 198 3.85 17.06 -26.41
N TYR A 199 2.98 16.49 -25.57
CA TYR A 199 2.29 15.22 -25.84
C TYR A 199 1.21 15.35 -26.92
N GLU A 200 0.42 16.43 -26.92
CA GLU A 200 -0.55 16.74 -27.98
C GLU A 200 0.16 16.87 -29.34
N LYS A 201 1.35 17.49 -29.40
CA LYS A 201 2.20 17.50 -30.60
C LYS A 201 2.75 16.14 -30.98
N MET A 202 3.09 15.28 -30.01
CA MET A 202 3.55 13.91 -30.25
C MET A 202 2.44 12.99 -30.78
N TYR A 203 1.22 13.08 -30.23
CA TYR A 203 0.17 12.06 -30.40
C TYR A 203 -0.93 12.46 -31.39
N VAL A 204 -1.33 13.75 -31.45
CA VAL A 204 -2.40 14.20 -32.36
C VAL A 204 -1.89 14.29 -33.81
N GLY A 205 -0.57 14.15 -34.03
CA GLY A 205 0.02 14.39 -35.35
C GLY A 205 -0.16 15.85 -35.83
N ASN A 206 -0.65 16.72 -34.95
CA ASN A 206 -0.73 18.19 -35.07
C ASN A 206 0.65 18.82 -34.90
N ILE A 207 1.67 18.20 -35.49
CA ILE A 207 2.88 18.94 -35.84
C ILE A 207 2.41 19.87 -36.95
N PRO A 208 2.32 21.19 -36.72
CA PRO A 208 1.86 22.14 -37.74
C PRO A 208 2.64 21.86 -39.02
N ALA A 209 1.96 21.96 -40.17
CA ALA A 209 2.51 21.57 -41.46
C ALA A 209 3.82 22.34 -41.74
N ARG A 210 4.94 21.72 -41.36
CA ARG A 210 6.25 22.38 -41.42
C ARG A 210 6.60 22.69 -42.85
N THR A 211 7.11 23.89 -43.07
CA THR A 211 7.66 24.30 -44.35
C THR A 211 8.76 23.31 -44.78
N SER A 212 8.97 23.14 -46.08
CA SER A 212 10.09 22.30 -46.59
C SER A 212 11.44 22.76 -46.02
N SER A 213 11.58 24.07 -45.78
CA SER A 213 12.74 24.70 -45.12
C SER A 213 12.96 24.18 -43.70
N GLU A 214 11.92 24.12 -42.86
CA GLU A 214 12.02 23.58 -41.49
C GLU A 214 12.36 22.10 -41.46
N ARG A 215 11.82 21.30 -42.38
CA ARG A 215 12.17 19.86 -42.49
C ARG A 215 13.64 19.67 -42.86
N PHE A 216 14.15 20.51 -43.76
CA PHE A 216 15.56 20.50 -44.13
C PHE A 216 16.45 20.94 -42.96
N ARG A 217 16.09 22.02 -42.26
CA ARG A 217 16.81 22.48 -41.05
C ARG A 217 16.79 21.43 -39.94
N PHE A 218 15.67 20.74 -39.72
CA PHE A 218 15.58 19.61 -38.80
C PHE A 218 16.58 18.53 -39.21
N GLY A 219 16.60 18.09 -40.47
CA GLY A 219 17.57 17.12 -40.96
C GLY A 219 19.03 17.54 -40.74
N ARG A 220 19.36 18.82 -41.03
CA ARG A 220 20.72 19.38 -40.91
C ARG A 220 21.23 19.43 -39.48
N ARG A 221 20.36 19.73 -38.50
CA ARG A 221 20.71 19.81 -37.06
C ARG A 221 20.57 18.48 -36.31
N LYS A 222 20.28 17.37 -37.01
CA LYS A 222 20.10 16.05 -36.39
C LYS A 222 21.29 15.61 -35.53
N GLY A 223 22.51 15.90 -35.98
CA GLY A 223 23.74 15.60 -35.23
C GLY A 223 23.74 16.30 -33.86
N LYS A 224 23.57 17.63 -33.86
CA LYS A 224 23.51 18.44 -32.64
C LYS A 224 22.44 17.97 -31.66
N ARG A 225 21.22 17.68 -32.14
CA ARG A 225 20.14 17.20 -31.24
C ARG A 225 20.42 15.84 -30.62
N ARG A 226 21.00 14.91 -31.39
CA ARG A 226 21.43 13.60 -30.84
C ARG A 226 22.55 13.77 -29.83
N GLU A 227 23.46 14.68 -30.08
CA GLU A 227 24.55 14.99 -29.15
C GLU A 227 24.01 15.57 -27.84
N ASN A 228 23.10 16.55 -27.89
CA ASN A 228 22.49 17.11 -26.68
C ASN A 228 21.66 16.07 -25.91
N LEU A 229 20.88 15.25 -26.60
CA LEU A 229 20.13 14.16 -25.97
C LEU A 229 21.07 13.11 -25.33
N LYS A 230 22.21 12.81 -25.97
CA LYS A 230 23.25 11.95 -25.41
C LYS A 230 23.85 12.57 -24.14
N ARG A 231 24.15 13.87 -24.15
CA ARG A 231 24.67 14.59 -22.98
C ARG A 231 23.68 14.57 -21.81
N ILE A 232 22.39 14.77 -22.08
CA ILE A 232 21.32 14.65 -21.06
C ILE A 232 21.33 13.25 -20.44
N LYS A 233 21.34 12.22 -21.29
CA LYS A 233 21.35 10.82 -20.82
C LYS A 233 22.59 10.50 -19.98
N GLU A 234 23.77 10.92 -20.44
CA GLU A 234 25.04 10.72 -19.71
C GLU A 234 25.05 11.45 -18.36
N SER A 235 24.64 12.72 -18.32
CA SER A 235 24.57 13.48 -17.07
C SER A 235 23.55 12.89 -16.10
N ARG A 236 22.39 12.40 -16.57
CA ARG A 236 21.42 11.66 -15.75
C ARG A 236 22.01 10.38 -15.17
N GLU A 237 22.73 9.59 -15.97
CA GLU A 237 23.37 8.35 -15.51
C GLU A 237 24.42 8.64 -14.44
N LEU A 238 25.24 9.69 -14.62
CA LEU A 238 26.22 10.13 -13.63
C LEU A 238 25.57 10.64 -12.34
N LEU A 239 24.49 11.43 -12.44
CA LEU A 239 23.70 11.85 -11.27
C LEU A 239 23.14 10.65 -10.52
N GLY A 240 22.61 9.65 -11.25
CA GLY A 240 22.11 8.41 -10.66
C GLY A 240 23.18 7.66 -9.87
N VAL A 241 24.40 7.53 -10.42
CA VAL A 241 25.53 6.88 -9.73
C VAL A 241 25.87 7.60 -8.41
N VAL A 242 25.94 8.93 -8.43
CA VAL A 242 26.24 9.72 -7.22
C VAL A 242 25.11 9.64 -6.21
N ILE A 243 23.84 9.67 -6.62
CA ILE A 243 22.73 9.54 -5.68
C ILE A 243 22.66 8.12 -5.08
N ASP A 244 22.95 7.10 -5.89
CA ASP A 244 22.90 5.70 -5.46
C ASP A 244 24.08 5.32 -4.54
N SER A 245 25.27 5.92 -4.68
CA SER A 245 26.37 5.70 -3.73
C SER A 245 26.02 6.18 -2.31
N TYR A 246 25.22 7.24 -2.21
CA TYR A 246 24.71 7.76 -0.95
C TYR A 246 23.49 6.99 -0.43
N LYS A 247 22.72 6.31 -1.29
CA LYS A 247 21.68 5.36 -0.84
C LYS A 247 22.28 4.23 -0.02
N THR A 248 23.41 3.70 -0.47
CA THR A 248 24.07 2.59 0.18
C THR A 248 24.76 3.03 1.48
N SER A 249 25.27 4.27 1.52
CA SER A 249 26.00 4.81 2.68
C SER A 249 25.10 5.41 3.77
N ALA A 250 23.99 6.07 3.42
CA ALA A 250 23.04 6.64 4.37
C ALA A 250 22.14 5.58 5.05
N SER A 251 22.14 4.35 4.54
CA SER A 251 21.43 3.22 5.15
C SER A 251 22.08 2.73 6.44
N ASP A 252 23.35 3.05 6.71
CA ASP A 252 24.07 2.42 7.81
C ASP A 252 24.07 3.22 9.13
N ASP A 253 24.13 4.56 9.12
CA ASP A 253 24.61 5.21 10.34
C ASP A 253 23.74 6.30 10.99
N ARG A 254 22.87 7.06 10.31
CA ARG A 254 22.31 8.27 10.96
C ARG A 254 20.85 8.56 10.64
N ARG A 255 20.01 8.42 11.68
CA ARG A 255 18.64 8.98 11.87
C ARG A 255 17.43 8.11 11.47
N ASN A 256 17.40 6.86 11.90
CA ASN A 256 16.11 6.22 12.21
C ASN A 256 16.15 5.61 13.62
N THR A 257 15.98 6.45 14.64
CA THR A 257 15.33 6.02 15.87
C THR A 257 13.95 5.48 15.49
N PHE A 258 13.73 4.17 15.62
CA PHE A 258 12.59 3.59 16.34
C PHE A 258 12.53 2.05 16.34
N LEU A 259 13.58 1.35 15.88
CA LEU A 259 13.89 0.01 16.40
C LEU A 259 15.37 -0.06 16.68
N PRO A 260 15.81 -0.61 17.84
CA PRO A 260 17.22 -0.89 18.07
C PRO A 260 17.73 -1.72 16.89
N GLN A 261 18.69 -1.18 16.13
CA GLN A 261 19.52 -1.99 15.23
C GLN A 261 20.00 -3.20 16.05
N GLY A 262 19.50 -4.39 15.73
CA GLY A 262 19.92 -5.62 16.39
C GLY A 262 18.84 -6.48 17.06
N VAL A 263 17.55 -6.10 17.06
CA VAL A 263 16.51 -7.07 17.45
C VAL A 263 16.29 -8.05 16.30
N SER A 264 17.10 -9.11 16.25
CA SER A 264 16.93 -10.21 15.29
C SER A 264 15.56 -10.88 15.54
N PHE A 265 14.60 -10.66 14.64
CA PHE A 265 13.28 -11.28 14.70
C PHE A 265 13.37 -12.80 14.61
N THR A 266 14.48 -13.34 14.10
CA THR A 266 14.83 -14.76 14.16
C THR A 266 14.69 -15.32 15.58
N ARG A 267 15.10 -14.56 16.60
CA ARG A 267 15.01 -14.99 18.00
C ARG A 267 13.57 -15.05 18.49
N LEU A 268 12.81 -13.98 18.27
CA LEU A 268 11.38 -13.94 18.61
C LEU A 268 10.59 -15.03 17.89
N ARG A 269 10.94 -15.33 16.63
CA ARG A 269 10.30 -16.39 15.85
C ARG A 269 10.65 -17.78 16.37
N LYS A 270 11.92 -18.04 16.70
CA LYS A 270 12.32 -19.31 17.34
C LYS A 270 11.61 -19.49 18.67
N MET A 271 11.49 -18.42 19.47
CA MET A 271 10.77 -18.45 20.73
C MET A 271 9.27 -18.73 20.51
N SER A 272 8.62 -18.02 19.58
CA SER A 272 7.20 -18.24 19.29
C SER A 272 6.94 -19.65 18.76
N GLN A 273 7.80 -20.17 17.88
CA GLN A 273 7.79 -21.56 17.43
C GLN A 273 7.89 -22.52 18.61
N LYS A 274 8.88 -22.36 19.50
CA LYS A 274 9.03 -23.20 20.70
C LYS A 274 7.77 -23.16 21.58
N VAL A 275 7.22 -21.97 21.86
CA VAL A 275 5.96 -21.85 22.62
C VAL A 275 4.85 -22.63 21.94
N ILE A 276 4.63 -22.40 20.65
CA ILE A 276 3.55 -23.01 19.89
C ILE A 276 3.72 -24.53 19.83
N SER A 277 4.94 -25.03 19.62
CA SER A 277 5.25 -26.46 19.63
C SER A 277 4.95 -27.08 21.00
N CYS A 278 5.39 -26.45 22.09
CA CYS A 278 5.13 -26.93 23.44
C CYS A 278 3.64 -26.87 23.81
N LEU A 279 2.93 -25.82 23.38
CA LEU A 279 1.48 -25.74 23.53
C LEU A 279 0.81 -26.85 22.74
N SER A 280 1.22 -27.11 21.50
CA SER A 280 0.65 -28.17 20.65
C SER A 280 0.85 -29.57 21.22
N SER A 281 2.03 -29.88 21.76
CA SER A 281 2.29 -31.17 22.40
C SER A 281 1.53 -31.34 23.71
N SER A 282 1.15 -30.23 24.34
CA SER A 282 0.40 -30.24 25.60
C SER A 282 -1.11 -30.05 25.39
N TRP A 283 -1.57 -29.71 24.19
CA TRP A 283 -2.96 -29.33 23.94
C TRP A 283 -3.94 -30.51 23.98
N GLU A 284 -3.44 -31.73 24.06
CA GLU A 284 -4.24 -32.93 24.28
C GLU A 284 -4.88 -32.87 25.68
N CYS A 285 -6.15 -32.48 25.72
CA CYS A 285 -6.96 -32.53 26.93
C CYS A 285 -8.06 -33.58 26.79
N ASP A 286 -8.40 -34.26 27.88
CA ASP A 286 -9.50 -35.24 27.94
C ASP A 286 -10.89 -34.60 27.93
N CYS A 287 -10.99 -33.30 27.65
CA CYS A 287 -12.27 -32.65 27.50
C CYS A 287 -12.99 -33.23 26.27
N HIS A 288 -14.26 -33.59 26.43
CA HIS A 288 -15.13 -33.98 25.30
C HIS A 288 -15.30 -32.88 24.23
N ARG A 289 -14.78 -31.68 24.49
CA ARG A 289 -14.90 -30.48 23.66
C ARG A 289 -13.54 -30.14 23.08
N ARG A 290 -13.51 -29.81 21.79
CA ARG A 290 -12.29 -29.32 21.14
C ARG A 290 -12.08 -27.85 21.51
N HIS A 291 -10.94 -27.55 22.12
CA HIS A 291 -10.48 -26.20 22.34
C HIS A 291 -9.79 -25.67 21.08
N GLN A 292 -10.22 -24.53 20.57
CA GLN A 292 -9.55 -23.87 19.45
C GLN A 292 -8.77 -22.65 19.97
N PRO A 293 -7.43 -22.68 19.93
CA PRO A 293 -6.61 -21.53 20.25
C PRO A 293 -6.62 -20.53 19.10
N TYR A 294 -6.66 -19.24 19.43
CA TYR A 294 -6.57 -18.13 18.49
C TYR A 294 -5.41 -17.22 18.88
N LEU A 295 -4.39 -17.09 18.06
CA LEU A 295 -3.21 -16.26 18.30
C LEU A 295 -3.46 -14.80 17.90
N GLU A 296 -3.29 -13.85 18.82
CA GLU A 296 -3.36 -12.42 18.54
C GLU A 296 -2.18 -11.95 17.66
N LEU A 297 -2.47 -11.19 16.61
CA LEU A 297 -1.49 -10.65 15.66
C LEU A 297 -0.92 -9.30 16.06
N SER A 298 -1.69 -8.49 16.78
CA SER A 298 -1.49 -7.06 16.99
C SER A 298 -0.41 -6.71 18.01
N HIS A 299 0.28 -7.69 18.59
CA HIS A 299 1.13 -7.42 19.75
C HIS A 299 2.38 -6.57 19.42
N GLN A 300 2.32 -5.25 19.56
CA GLN A 300 3.50 -4.40 19.62
C GLN A 300 4.19 -4.59 21.00
N PRO A 301 5.51 -4.85 21.06
CA PRO A 301 6.21 -4.88 22.33
C PRO A 301 6.07 -3.50 22.99
N ARG A 302 5.41 -3.46 24.17
CA ARG A 302 5.15 -2.20 24.91
C ARG A 302 6.42 -1.46 25.33
N THR A 303 7.56 -2.15 25.32
CA THR A 303 8.88 -1.56 25.61
C THR A 303 9.95 -2.24 24.75
N PRO A 304 10.77 -1.49 23.99
CA PRO A 304 11.81 -2.05 23.12
C PRO A 304 13.04 -2.58 23.87
N THR A 305 13.13 -2.40 25.19
CA THR A 305 14.34 -2.66 25.97
C THR A 305 14.49 -4.10 26.47
N ARG A 306 13.44 -4.92 26.41
CA ARG A 306 13.51 -6.36 26.67
C ARG A 306 12.77 -7.10 25.55
N LEU A 307 13.38 -8.17 25.06
CA LEU A 307 12.81 -9.13 24.09
C LEU A 307 11.66 -9.94 24.71
N GLN A 308 10.68 -9.24 25.30
CA GLN A 308 9.48 -9.85 25.83
C GLN A 308 8.52 -10.09 24.68
N GLY A 309 8.52 -11.30 24.14
CA GLY A 309 7.45 -11.75 23.26
C GLY A 309 6.23 -12.07 24.11
N CYS A 310 5.12 -11.36 23.89
CA CYS A 310 3.82 -11.77 24.40
C CYS A 310 3.06 -12.47 23.28
N LEU A 311 2.54 -13.66 23.52
CA LEU A 311 1.55 -14.29 22.65
C LEU A 311 0.25 -14.35 23.43
N ASP A 312 -0.74 -13.59 22.97
CA ASP A 312 -2.09 -13.63 23.54
C ASP A 312 -2.90 -14.68 22.77
N PHE A 313 -3.43 -15.67 23.48
CA PHE A 313 -4.37 -16.63 22.90
C PHE A 313 -5.77 -16.38 23.40
N VAL A 314 -6.76 -16.56 22.53
CA VAL A 314 -8.15 -16.73 22.94
C VAL A 314 -8.52 -18.19 22.75
N VAL A 315 -9.02 -18.87 23.78
CA VAL A 315 -9.46 -20.27 23.67
C VAL A 315 -10.97 -20.32 23.63
N SER A 316 -11.55 -20.88 22.57
CA SER A 316 -12.98 -21.18 22.53
C SER A 316 -13.26 -22.51 23.22
N GLN A 317 -14.29 -22.52 24.07
CA GLN A 317 -14.92 -23.76 24.54
C GLN A 317 -16.38 -23.79 24.11
N GLN A 318 -16.76 -24.80 23.32
CA GLN A 318 -18.12 -24.93 22.78
C GLN A 318 -19.01 -25.69 23.78
N ASP A 319 -19.95 -25.01 24.43
CA ASP A 319 -20.86 -25.60 25.42
C ASP A 319 -22.19 -26.02 24.80
N ASN A 320 -22.37 -27.34 24.56
CA ASN A 320 -23.61 -28.02 24.14
C ASN A 320 -24.50 -27.25 23.13
N GLY A 321 -23.88 -26.47 22.23
CA GLY A 321 -24.54 -25.69 21.19
C GLY A 321 -25.03 -24.28 21.57
N LEU A 322 -24.83 -23.78 22.80
CA LEU A 322 -25.44 -22.52 23.25
C LEU A 322 -24.47 -21.43 23.70
N ARG A 323 -23.26 -21.74 24.19
CA ARG A 323 -22.31 -20.71 24.62
C ARG A 323 -20.88 -21.06 24.24
N THR A 324 -20.20 -20.10 23.62
CA THR A 324 -18.75 -20.15 23.47
C THR A 324 -18.14 -19.28 24.56
N GLN A 325 -17.34 -19.89 25.44
CA GLN A 325 -16.55 -19.13 26.42
C GLN A 325 -15.16 -18.87 25.85
N TRP A 326 -14.61 -17.71 26.20
CA TRP A 326 -13.34 -17.21 25.69
C TRP A 326 -12.39 -16.91 26.84
N PHE A 327 -11.14 -17.37 26.72
CA PHE A 327 -10.12 -17.19 27.73
C PHE A 327 -8.87 -16.55 27.12
N GLU A 328 -8.42 -15.43 27.68
CA GLU A 328 -7.18 -14.75 27.28
C GLU A 328 -5.96 -15.31 28.00
N LEU A 329 -5.05 -15.91 27.24
CA LEU A 329 -3.80 -16.50 27.71
C LEU A 329 -2.62 -15.67 27.22
N GLY A 330 -1.94 -14.94 28.11
CA GLY A 330 -0.81 -14.07 27.73
C GLY A 330 0.56 -14.66 28.06
N VAL A 331 1.27 -15.17 27.06
CA VAL A 331 2.55 -15.88 27.20
C VAL A 331 3.73 -14.93 27.09
N LYS A 332 4.50 -14.71 28.16
CA LYS A 332 5.63 -13.74 28.16
C LYS A 332 7.01 -14.38 28.36
N GLY A 333 7.73 -14.68 27.28
CA GLY A 333 9.11 -15.16 27.41
C GLY A 333 10.06 -14.12 28.03
N ASP A 334 10.85 -14.52 29.02
CA ASP A 334 12.01 -13.78 29.55
C ASP A 334 13.23 -14.70 29.48
N GLU A 335 14.39 -14.16 29.13
CA GLU A 335 15.54 -14.98 28.71
C GLU A 335 16.58 -15.24 29.79
N GLU A 336 16.41 -14.67 30.99
CA GLU A 336 17.48 -14.66 31.99
C GLU A 336 17.01 -14.99 33.40
N LYS A 337 16.63 -16.25 33.66
CA LYS A 337 16.74 -16.86 35.02
C LYS A 337 17.04 -18.37 34.92
N PRO A 338 18.32 -18.79 34.88
CA PRO A 338 18.70 -20.21 34.81
C PRO A 338 18.41 -21.01 36.09
N ASN A 339 18.04 -20.34 37.18
CA ASN A 339 17.87 -20.98 38.48
C ASN A 339 16.51 -20.59 39.05
N LEU A 340 15.52 -21.48 38.97
CA LEU A 340 14.44 -21.73 39.94
C LEU A 340 13.28 -22.53 39.29
N VAL A 341 12.85 -23.61 39.97
CA VAL A 341 11.46 -24.16 40.03
C VAL A 341 11.08 -25.30 39.03
N PRO A 342 10.18 -26.25 39.43
CA PRO A 342 10.03 -27.60 38.89
C PRO A 342 9.31 -27.71 37.53
N PRO A 343 9.28 -28.91 36.91
CA PRO A 343 8.53 -29.16 35.68
C PRO A 343 7.02 -28.87 35.80
N LEU A 344 6.44 -28.50 34.67
CA LEU A 344 5.03 -28.15 34.45
C LEU A 344 4.02 -29.13 35.07
N GLU A 345 2.92 -28.56 35.55
CA GLU A 345 1.62 -29.25 35.56
C GLU A 345 1.12 -29.44 34.11
N PRO A 346 0.66 -30.65 33.72
CA PRO A 346 0.13 -30.89 32.38
C PRO A 346 -1.02 -29.93 32.03
N PHE A 347 -1.12 -29.48 30.78
CA PHE A 347 -2.21 -28.62 30.31
C PHE A 347 -3.61 -29.24 30.52
N ALA A 348 -3.70 -30.57 30.66
CA ALA A 348 -4.92 -31.26 31.11
C ALA A 348 -5.48 -30.68 32.43
N GLN A 349 -4.61 -30.24 33.35
CA GLN A 349 -5.00 -29.58 34.59
C GLN A 349 -5.46 -28.13 34.36
N LEU A 350 -4.87 -27.40 33.40
CA LEU A 350 -5.34 -26.09 32.97
C LEU A 350 -6.77 -26.17 32.41
N CYS A 351 -7.10 -27.17 31.59
CA CYS A 351 -8.47 -27.34 31.09
C CYS A 351 -9.50 -27.56 32.19
N GLY A 352 -9.17 -28.36 33.21
CA GLY A 352 -10.01 -28.52 34.40
C GLY A 352 -10.25 -27.18 35.11
N GLN A 353 -9.24 -26.32 35.16
CA GLN A 353 -9.33 -24.99 35.79
C GLN A 353 -10.05 -23.94 34.92
N LEU A 354 -9.94 -24.00 33.59
CA LEU A 354 -10.67 -23.12 32.67
C LEU A 354 -12.19 -23.28 32.82
N SER A 355 -12.66 -24.48 33.18
CA SER A 355 -14.09 -24.72 33.46
C SER A 355 -14.65 -23.90 34.63
N ALA A 356 -13.80 -23.35 35.51
CA ALA A 356 -14.22 -22.61 36.69
C ALA A 356 -14.71 -21.16 36.41
N SER A 357 -14.87 -20.76 35.14
CA SER A 357 -15.41 -19.44 34.73
C SER A 357 -14.60 -18.21 35.15
N ILE A 358 -13.31 -18.37 35.46
CA ILE A 358 -12.43 -17.25 35.84
C ILE A 358 -11.48 -16.96 34.67
N PRO A 359 -11.38 -15.71 34.19
CA PRO A 359 -10.40 -15.32 33.18
C PRO A 359 -8.99 -15.56 33.70
N LEU A 360 -8.20 -16.31 32.92
CA LEU A 360 -6.91 -16.86 33.35
C LEU A 360 -5.80 -16.37 32.43
N CYS A 361 -5.03 -15.36 32.85
CA CYS A 361 -3.77 -15.04 32.17
C CYS A 361 -2.68 -15.97 32.70
N VAL A 362 -1.99 -16.68 31.81
CA VAL A 362 -0.87 -17.53 32.20
C VAL A 362 0.39 -17.03 31.52
N ILE A 363 1.32 -16.54 32.33
CA ILE A 363 2.58 -15.93 31.93
C ILE A 363 3.65 -17.02 31.87
N ILE A 364 4.26 -17.24 30.71
CA ILE A 364 5.37 -18.20 30.60
C ILE A 364 6.70 -17.55 31.03
N GLN A 365 7.14 -17.71 32.28
CA GLN A 365 8.44 -17.22 32.77
C GLN A 365 9.63 -18.08 32.28
N GLY A 366 9.83 -18.13 30.96
CA GLY A 366 11.02 -18.73 30.36
C GLY A 366 10.77 -20.07 29.68
N ILE A 367 11.52 -20.28 28.60
CA ILE A 367 11.58 -21.51 27.82
C ILE A 367 13.01 -22.01 27.95
N HIS A 368 13.22 -23.10 28.67
CA HIS A 368 14.56 -23.68 28.79
C HIS A 368 14.89 -24.46 27.51
N GLU A 369 15.98 -24.10 26.82
CA GLU A 369 16.28 -24.61 25.47
C GLU A 369 16.48 -26.12 25.43
N GLU A 370 17.04 -26.71 26.48
CA GLU A 370 17.38 -28.13 26.52
C GLU A 370 16.21 -29.03 26.95
N SER A 371 15.24 -28.51 27.70
CA SER A 371 14.19 -29.32 28.33
C SER A 371 12.80 -29.10 27.74
N SER A 372 12.61 -28.14 26.83
CA SER A 372 11.29 -27.74 26.31
C SER A 372 10.28 -27.42 27.44
N THR A 373 10.77 -27.02 28.61
CA THR A 373 9.94 -26.70 29.77
C THR A 373 9.61 -25.22 29.77
N ILE A 374 8.33 -24.94 29.96
CA ILE A 374 7.69 -23.63 29.96
C ILE A 374 7.25 -23.36 31.41
N LEU A 375 7.73 -22.29 32.04
CA LEU A 375 7.29 -21.97 33.41
C LEU A 375 5.99 -21.16 33.38
N LEU A 376 4.88 -21.69 33.87
CA LEU A 376 3.59 -20.97 33.87
C LEU A 376 3.37 -20.23 35.20
N GLU A 377 3.50 -18.91 35.20
CA GLU A 377 3.02 -18.03 36.28
C GLU A 377 1.56 -17.63 36.02
N ARG A 378 0.66 -18.07 36.90
CA ARG A 378 -0.74 -17.66 36.87
C ARG A 378 -0.88 -16.20 37.30
N ARG A 379 -1.52 -15.37 36.46
CA ARG A 379 -2.06 -14.06 36.86
C ARG A 379 -3.54 -14.00 36.57
N LEU A 380 -4.32 -13.65 37.58
CA LEU A 380 -5.73 -13.31 37.38
C LEU A 380 -5.77 -11.94 36.71
N THR A 381 -6.24 -11.88 35.46
CA THR A 381 -6.63 -10.60 34.86
C THR A 381 -7.97 -10.21 35.44
N GLN A 382 -8.02 -9.06 36.10
CA GLN A 382 -9.23 -8.60 36.78
C GLN A 382 -10.37 -8.27 35.79
N ASN A 383 -10.07 -8.10 34.50
CA ASN A 383 -11.04 -7.85 33.43
C ASN A 383 -10.57 -8.51 32.12
N PRO A 384 -11.26 -9.56 31.61
CA PRO A 384 -11.02 -10.04 30.25
C PRO A 384 -11.50 -8.97 29.26
N ARG A 385 -10.77 -8.73 28.17
CA ARG A 385 -11.20 -7.78 27.12
C ARG A 385 -12.47 -8.30 26.46
N TYR A 386 -12.58 -9.61 26.28
CA TYR A 386 -13.73 -10.26 25.64
C TYR A 386 -14.55 -11.05 26.68
N SER A 387 -15.70 -10.51 27.08
CA SER A 387 -16.55 -11.11 28.12
C SER A 387 -17.92 -11.62 27.63
N TYR A 388 -18.15 -11.69 26.31
CA TYR A 388 -19.47 -12.00 25.76
C TYR A 388 -19.48 -13.17 24.75
N PRO A 389 -20.58 -13.94 24.65
CA PRO A 389 -20.69 -15.16 23.84
C PRO A 389 -20.76 -14.91 22.32
N MET A 390 -20.35 -13.74 21.83
CA MET A 390 -20.41 -13.47 20.40
C MET A 390 -19.35 -14.30 19.67
N SER A 391 -19.77 -14.94 18.58
CA SER A 391 -18.85 -15.64 17.70
C SER A 391 -17.90 -14.63 17.04
N PRO A 392 -16.61 -14.98 16.88
CA PRO A 392 -15.68 -14.16 16.13
C PRO A 392 -16.13 -14.07 14.68
N VAL A 393 -15.86 -12.93 14.06
CA VAL A 393 -16.19 -12.66 12.66
C VAL A 393 -14.91 -12.78 11.85
N SER A 394 -14.92 -13.63 10.81
CA SER A 394 -13.77 -13.74 9.91
C SER A 394 -13.64 -12.49 9.03
N LEU A 395 -12.42 -12.16 8.58
CA LEU A 395 -12.19 -11.10 7.61
C LEU A 395 -12.99 -11.34 6.33
N ARG A 396 -13.12 -12.59 5.89
CA ARG A 396 -14.00 -12.96 4.78
C ARG A 396 -15.44 -12.51 4.98
N CYS A 397 -16.03 -12.75 6.16
CA CYS A 397 -17.38 -12.30 6.47
C CYS A 397 -17.47 -10.77 6.44
N LEU A 398 -16.45 -10.06 6.94
CA LEU A 398 -16.41 -8.60 6.90
C LEU A 398 -16.35 -8.03 5.48
N LEU A 399 -15.60 -8.68 4.60
CA LEU A 399 -15.43 -8.25 3.21
C LEU A 399 -16.63 -8.61 2.31
N ARG A 400 -17.38 -9.69 2.61
CA ARG A 400 -18.47 -10.20 1.75
C ARG A 400 -19.87 -9.84 2.20
N GLU A 401 -20.13 -9.73 3.49
CA GLU A 401 -21.52 -9.60 3.97
C GLU A 401 -22.05 -8.17 3.84
N PRO A 402 -23.25 -7.98 3.24
CA PRO A 402 -23.82 -6.66 3.05
C PRO A 402 -24.01 -5.83 4.31
N GLN A 403 -24.39 -6.49 5.40
CA GLN A 403 -24.54 -5.86 6.71
C GLN A 403 -23.22 -5.33 7.30
N ASN A 404 -22.07 -5.81 6.84
CA ASN A 404 -20.74 -5.39 7.31
C ASN A 404 -20.02 -4.49 6.29
N HIS A 405 -20.72 -4.03 5.25
CA HIS A 405 -20.11 -3.26 4.15
C HIS A 405 -19.69 -1.85 4.51
N ILE A 406 -20.06 -1.29 5.68
CA ILE A 406 -19.52 0.01 6.07
C ILE A 406 -18.03 -0.19 6.32
N PRO A 407 -17.16 0.25 5.40
CA PRO A 407 -15.74 0.02 5.56
C PRO A 407 -15.29 0.80 6.80
N PRO A 408 -14.39 0.25 7.61
CA PRO A 408 -13.77 1.05 8.65
C PRO A 408 -13.03 2.21 7.99
N ASN A 409 -12.80 3.26 8.77
CA ASN A 409 -12.12 4.45 8.26
C ASN A 409 -10.73 4.10 7.69
N THR A 410 -10.19 4.99 6.86
CA THR A 410 -8.91 4.75 6.18
C THR A 410 -7.76 4.46 7.16
N ILE A 411 -7.70 5.16 8.30
CA ILE A 411 -6.66 4.94 9.33
C ILE A 411 -6.73 3.51 9.85
N THR A 412 -7.92 3.03 10.24
CA THR A 412 -8.12 1.65 10.72
C THR A 412 -7.74 0.63 9.65
N ARG A 413 -8.07 0.86 8.38
CA ARG A 413 -7.63 -0.04 7.29
C ARG A 413 -6.10 -0.07 7.15
N ARG A 414 -5.41 1.07 7.33
CA ARG A 414 -3.93 1.13 7.32
C ARG A 414 -3.30 0.48 8.54
N GLN A 415 -3.92 0.62 9.72
CA GLN A 415 -3.51 -0.10 10.93
C GLN A 415 -3.60 -1.61 10.73
N LEU A 416 -4.71 -2.11 10.16
CA LEU A 416 -4.87 -3.53 9.83
C LEU A 416 -3.78 -4.03 8.86
N ALA A 417 -3.54 -3.28 7.79
CA ALA A 417 -2.47 -3.58 6.84
C ALA A 417 -1.09 -3.68 7.52
N LEU A 418 -0.77 -2.73 8.39
CA LEU A 418 0.46 -2.73 9.16
C LEU A 418 0.53 -3.90 10.14
N HIS A 419 -0.56 -4.23 10.84
CA HIS A 419 -0.62 -5.36 11.77
C HIS A 419 -0.36 -6.68 11.05
N PHE A 420 -0.95 -6.89 9.86
CA PHE A 420 -0.74 -8.12 9.10
C PHE A 420 0.69 -8.23 8.59
N ALA A 421 1.27 -7.15 8.06
CA ALA A 421 2.66 -7.14 7.65
C ALA A 421 3.62 -7.37 8.83
N SER A 422 3.36 -6.75 9.98
CA SER A 422 4.16 -6.91 11.19
C SER A 422 4.06 -8.31 11.77
N ALA A 423 2.86 -8.90 11.78
CA ALA A 423 2.63 -10.26 12.23
C ALA A 423 3.31 -11.28 11.31
N MET A 424 3.23 -11.10 9.98
CA MET A 424 3.99 -11.90 9.01
C MET A 424 5.50 -11.80 9.29
N HIS A 425 6.02 -10.60 9.49
CA HIS A 425 7.43 -10.39 9.77
C HIS A 425 7.89 -11.12 11.05
N ARG A 426 7.10 -11.04 12.13
CA ARG A 426 7.44 -11.65 13.42
C ARG A 426 7.28 -13.17 13.40
N VAL A 427 6.14 -13.65 12.93
CA VAL A 427 5.72 -15.05 13.08
C VAL A 427 6.17 -15.89 11.90
N GLY A 428 6.30 -15.30 10.71
CA GLY A 428 6.79 -15.94 9.49
C GLY A 428 5.96 -17.14 9.04
N GLU A 429 6.56 -17.95 8.14
CA GLU A 429 6.08 -19.29 7.81
C GLU A 429 6.34 -20.22 9.01
N ASN A 430 5.47 -20.20 10.02
CA ASN A 430 5.52 -21.19 11.09
C ASN A 430 4.66 -22.41 10.68
N PRO A 431 5.28 -23.59 10.44
CA PRO A 431 4.53 -24.77 10.02
C PRO A 431 3.50 -25.22 11.07
N HIS A 432 3.73 -24.94 12.36
CA HIS A 432 2.79 -25.28 13.44
C HIS A 432 1.56 -24.36 13.49
N LEU A 433 1.65 -23.18 12.89
CA LEU A 433 0.49 -22.31 12.77
C LEU A 433 -0.31 -22.59 11.50
N GLY A 434 0.24 -23.40 10.58
CA GLY A 434 -0.37 -23.70 9.28
C GLY A 434 -1.00 -22.47 8.64
N LEU A 435 -0.28 -21.35 8.70
CA LEU A 435 -0.77 -20.04 8.30
C LEU A 435 -0.91 -19.99 6.80
N ASP A 436 -2.01 -20.53 6.31
CA ASP A 436 -2.59 -20.08 5.07
C ASP A 436 -3.07 -18.65 5.40
N TRP A 437 -2.25 -17.66 5.04
CA TRP A 437 -2.50 -16.23 5.26
C TRP A 437 -3.68 -15.77 4.40
N THR A 438 -4.86 -16.24 4.74
CA THR A 438 -6.09 -16.04 4.00
C THR A 438 -7.11 -15.32 4.88
N LYS A 439 -8.04 -14.61 4.24
CA LYS A 439 -9.11 -13.89 4.91
C LYS A 439 -10.06 -14.81 5.69
N GLU A 440 -10.06 -16.10 5.39
CA GLU A 440 -10.77 -17.15 6.14
C GLU A 440 -10.17 -17.38 7.52
N ASN A 441 -8.85 -17.22 7.66
CA ASN A 441 -8.10 -17.52 8.87
C ASN A 441 -7.81 -16.28 9.72
N ILE A 442 -8.39 -15.13 9.41
CA ILE A 442 -8.24 -13.91 10.20
C ILE A 442 -9.57 -13.61 10.86
N TYR A 443 -9.58 -13.51 12.18
CA TYR A 443 -10.78 -13.33 12.99
C TYR A 443 -10.71 -12.06 13.82
N PHE A 444 -11.87 -11.46 14.03
CA PHE A 444 -12.08 -10.30 14.88
C PHE A 444 -13.15 -10.63 15.92
N PHE A 445 -12.96 -10.08 17.12
CA PHE A 445 -13.97 -10.18 18.18
C PHE A 445 -14.78 -8.89 18.26
N ARG A 446 -15.94 -8.98 18.91
CA ARG A 446 -16.76 -7.82 19.19
C ARG A 446 -16.53 -7.34 20.62
N LEU A 447 -16.24 -6.05 20.78
CA LEU A 447 -16.15 -5.37 22.06
C LEU A 447 -17.35 -4.42 22.18
N ASN A 448 -18.20 -4.61 23.18
CA ASN A 448 -19.41 -3.80 23.37
C ASN A 448 -20.33 -3.74 22.13
N GLY A 449 -20.40 -4.84 21.37
CA GLY A 449 -21.22 -4.97 20.16
C GLY A 449 -20.58 -4.45 18.87
N THR A 450 -19.45 -3.73 18.93
CA THR A 450 -18.71 -3.27 17.75
C THR A 450 -17.52 -4.18 17.46
N ILE A 451 -17.10 -4.25 16.20
CA ILE A 451 -15.93 -5.06 15.82
C ILE A 451 -14.66 -4.36 16.33
N ASP A 452 -13.84 -5.11 17.06
CA ASP A 452 -12.54 -4.66 17.55
C ASP A 452 -11.48 -4.88 16.47
N PHE A 453 -11.25 -3.85 15.66
CA PHE A 453 -10.22 -3.88 14.62
C PHE A 453 -8.80 -3.75 15.17
N ASN A 454 -8.61 -3.43 16.45
CA ASN A 454 -7.27 -3.30 17.03
C ASN A 454 -6.65 -4.66 17.31
N HIS A 455 -7.48 -5.68 17.55
CA HIS A 455 -7.05 -7.02 17.92
C HIS A 455 -7.56 -8.04 16.90
N GLN A 456 -6.62 -8.58 16.10
CA GLN A 456 -6.93 -9.59 15.10
C GLN A 456 -6.29 -10.90 15.51
N PHE A 457 -6.99 -12.00 15.24
CA PHE A 457 -6.58 -13.31 15.72
C PHE A 457 -6.53 -14.34 14.60
N PHE A 458 -5.54 -15.22 14.66
CA PHE A 458 -5.41 -16.37 13.76
C PHE A 458 -5.75 -17.67 14.50
N PRO A 459 -6.59 -18.55 13.92
CA PRO A 459 -6.80 -19.87 14.49
C PRO A 459 -5.47 -20.62 14.44
N SER A 460 -5.04 -21.15 15.56
CA SER A 460 -3.83 -21.93 15.64
C SER A 460 -4.16 -23.41 15.45
N LEU A 461 -3.41 -24.08 14.56
CA LEU A 461 -3.58 -25.52 14.30
C LEU A 461 -3.06 -26.43 15.44
N ILE A 462 -2.62 -25.85 16.56
CA ILE A 462 -2.18 -26.55 17.78
C ILE A 462 -3.10 -27.73 18.15
N ALA A 463 -4.41 -27.63 17.94
CA ALA A 463 -5.40 -28.66 18.30
C ALA A 463 -5.57 -29.79 17.26
N ALA A 464 -5.09 -29.62 16.03
CA ALA A 464 -5.10 -30.67 15.03
C ALA A 464 -3.74 -31.38 15.11
N ALA A 465 -3.71 -32.54 15.76
CA ALA A 465 -2.52 -33.40 15.73
C ALA A 465 -2.01 -33.43 14.28
N PRO A 466 -0.75 -33.06 14.02
CA PRO A 466 -0.23 -33.09 12.67
C PRO A 466 -0.31 -34.55 12.25
N SER A 467 -1.29 -34.88 11.42
CA SER A 467 -1.29 -36.14 10.71
C SER A 467 0.03 -36.16 9.93
N THR A 468 1.02 -36.84 10.49
CA THR A 468 2.39 -36.95 9.99
C THR A 468 2.43 -37.62 8.61
N SER A 469 1.28 -38.06 8.09
CA SER A 469 1.10 -38.42 6.70
C SER A 469 0.90 -37.19 5.81
N ASN A 470 1.97 -36.85 5.08
CA ASN A 470 1.92 -36.41 3.67
C ASN A 470 1.84 -34.93 3.27
N ARG A 471 1.86 -33.93 4.17
CA ARG A 471 2.02 -32.53 3.70
C ARG A 471 3.42 -32.21 3.15
N ALA A 472 4.43 -33.03 3.44
CA ALA A 472 5.78 -32.86 2.91
C ALA A 472 5.99 -33.50 1.51
N ALA A 473 5.01 -34.22 0.95
CA ALA A 473 5.21 -34.92 -0.34
C ALA A 473 3.97 -35.07 -1.25
N SER A 474 2.77 -34.65 -0.84
CA SER A 474 1.59 -34.85 -1.68
C SER A 474 1.33 -33.71 -2.66
N SER A 475 1.68 -34.04 -3.90
CA SER A 475 1.31 -33.40 -5.17
C SER A 475 2.00 -32.06 -5.45
N ARG A 476 2.77 -32.04 -6.54
CA ARG A 476 3.01 -30.83 -7.33
C ARG A 476 1.64 -30.30 -7.77
N GLY A 477 0.97 -29.58 -6.88
CA GLY A 477 -0.12 -28.70 -7.29
C GLY A 477 0.40 -27.77 -8.39
N PRO A 478 -0.46 -27.26 -9.27
CA PRO A 478 -0.06 -26.33 -10.30
C PRO A 478 0.86 -25.24 -9.69
N MET A 479 2.02 -25.00 -10.31
CA MET A 479 3.02 -24.09 -9.75
C MET A 479 2.44 -22.69 -9.61
N LEU A 480 2.32 -22.20 -8.37
CA LEU A 480 2.13 -20.79 -8.10
C LEU A 480 3.36 -20.04 -8.62
N PHE A 481 3.17 -19.00 -9.44
CA PHE A 481 4.26 -18.23 -10.06
C PHE A 481 4.88 -17.17 -9.11
N HIS A 482 4.66 -17.30 -7.81
CA HIS A 482 5.24 -16.44 -6.79
C HIS A 482 6.28 -17.24 -5.98
N PRO A 483 7.47 -16.69 -5.70
CA PRO A 483 8.52 -17.43 -5.00
C PRO A 483 8.15 -17.81 -3.55
N HIS A 484 7.12 -17.16 -2.99
CA HIS A 484 6.71 -17.34 -1.61
C HIS A 484 5.19 -17.17 -1.44
N GLU A 485 4.48 -18.24 -1.10
CA GLU A 485 3.01 -18.26 -1.06
C GLU A 485 2.45 -17.31 0.00
N SER A 486 2.96 -17.34 1.24
CA SER A 486 2.46 -16.47 2.32
C SER A 486 2.66 -14.98 2.05
N ILE A 487 3.78 -14.58 1.43
CA ILE A 487 4.03 -13.18 1.07
C ILE A 487 3.07 -12.74 -0.05
N CYS A 488 2.80 -13.62 -1.02
CA CYS A 488 1.78 -13.34 -2.04
C CYS A 488 0.40 -13.18 -1.40
N ALA A 489 0.06 -14.06 -0.46
CA ALA A 489 -1.22 -14.02 0.24
C ALA A 489 -1.36 -12.73 1.07
N LEU A 490 -0.28 -12.28 1.73
CA LEU A 490 -0.24 -10.96 2.37
C LEU A 490 -0.46 -9.84 1.35
N ALA A 491 0.19 -9.87 0.18
CA ALA A 491 -0.02 -8.85 -0.84
C ALA A 491 -1.49 -8.73 -1.26
N ILE A 492 -2.16 -9.88 -1.43
CA ILE A 492 -3.59 -9.96 -1.72
C ILE A 492 -4.40 -9.37 -0.57
N LEU A 493 -4.13 -9.78 0.68
CA LEU A 493 -4.80 -9.22 1.87
C LEU A 493 -4.64 -7.70 1.98
N LEU A 494 -3.44 -7.17 1.68
CA LEU A 494 -3.19 -5.72 1.68
C LEU A 494 -4.06 -4.99 0.65
N ILE A 495 -4.28 -5.58 -0.53
CA ILE A 495 -5.21 -5.05 -1.55
C ILE A 495 -6.65 -5.13 -1.02
N GLU A 496 -7.06 -6.28 -0.51
CA GLU A 496 -8.43 -6.51 -0.02
C GLU A 496 -8.81 -5.55 1.11
N ILE A 497 -7.94 -5.33 2.09
CA ILE A 497 -8.16 -4.37 3.18
C ILE A 497 -8.19 -2.95 2.67
N THR A 498 -7.29 -2.62 1.74
CA THR A 498 -7.19 -1.27 1.19
C THR A 498 -8.44 -0.87 0.42
N LEU A 499 -8.98 -1.80 -0.37
CA LEU A 499 -10.21 -1.59 -1.15
C LEU A 499 -11.47 -1.93 -0.35
N TRP A 500 -11.32 -2.64 0.77
CA TRP A 500 -12.40 -3.23 1.55
C TRP A 500 -13.33 -4.14 0.73
N GLU A 501 -12.74 -4.89 -0.20
CA GLU A 501 -13.44 -5.84 -1.07
C GLU A 501 -12.58 -7.09 -1.28
N PRO A 502 -13.20 -8.27 -1.40
CA PRO A 502 -12.45 -9.50 -1.66
C PRO A 502 -11.85 -9.47 -3.07
N ILE A 503 -10.65 -10.07 -3.23
CA ILE A 503 -9.92 -10.10 -4.51
C ILE A 503 -10.74 -10.76 -5.62
N GLU A 504 -11.66 -11.66 -5.24
CA GLU A 504 -12.56 -12.34 -6.16
C GLU A 504 -13.47 -11.39 -6.96
N ASN A 505 -13.85 -10.25 -6.38
CA ASN A 505 -14.69 -9.25 -7.05
C ASN A 505 -13.95 -8.54 -8.19
N PHE A 506 -12.62 -8.54 -8.14
CA PHE A 506 -11.80 -7.89 -9.15
C PHE A 506 -11.42 -8.83 -10.29
N ARG A 507 -11.67 -10.14 -10.21
CA ARG A 507 -11.24 -11.09 -11.25
C ARG A 507 -11.82 -10.72 -12.62
N GLN A 508 -10.99 -10.75 -13.64
CA GLN A 508 -11.42 -10.65 -15.05
C GLN A 508 -11.05 -11.94 -15.79
N ARG A 509 -11.62 -12.13 -16.98
CA ARG A 509 -11.38 -13.34 -17.79
C ARG A 509 -9.89 -13.50 -18.14
N GLU A 510 -9.18 -12.39 -18.29
CA GLU A 510 -7.74 -12.34 -18.60
C GLU A 510 -6.86 -12.86 -17.45
N ASP A 511 -7.38 -12.87 -16.22
CA ASP A 511 -6.66 -13.42 -15.05
C ASP A 511 -6.83 -14.94 -14.93
N MET A 512 -7.87 -15.49 -15.54
CA MET A 512 -8.27 -16.88 -15.34
C MET A 512 -7.39 -17.83 -16.16
N GLY A 513 -7.50 -19.13 -15.90
CA GLY A 513 -6.81 -20.18 -16.63
C GLY A 513 -7.38 -20.40 -18.04
N LEU A 514 -6.95 -21.48 -18.68
CA LEU A 514 -7.62 -21.99 -19.89
C LEU A 514 -9.12 -22.19 -19.57
N GLU A 515 -9.99 -21.89 -20.54
CA GLU A 515 -11.45 -22.03 -20.40
C GLU A 515 -12.13 -21.06 -19.41
N SER A 516 -11.44 -20.02 -18.94
CA SER A 516 -11.96 -19.06 -17.94
C SER A 516 -12.25 -19.70 -16.57
N GLU A 517 -11.55 -20.78 -16.22
CA GLU A 517 -11.63 -21.36 -14.89
C GLU A 517 -10.64 -20.70 -13.91
N VAL A 518 -11.01 -20.67 -12.63
CA VAL A 518 -10.15 -20.13 -11.56
C VAL A 518 -9.02 -21.11 -11.30
N ASP A 519 -7.80 -20.71 -11.65
CA ASP A 519 -6.57 -21.45 -11.36
C ASP A 519 -5.88 -20.90 -10.09
N VAL A 520 -4.82 -21.59 -9.63
CA VAL A 520 -4.03 -21.17 -8.46
C VAL A 520 -3.33 -19.81 -8.63
N ASN A 521 -3.15 -19.35 -9.86
CA ASN A 521 -2.48 -18.08 -10.18
C ASN A 521 -3.47 -16.93 -10.42
N THR A 522 -4.77 -17.20 -10.44
CA THR A 522 -5.80 -16.23 -10.81
C THR A 522 -5.76 -15.04 -9.86
N ASN A 523 -5.73 -15.28 -8.55
CA ASN A 523 -5.64 -14.20 -7.56
C ASN A 523 -4.33 -13.40 -7.65
N LEU A 524 -3.20 -14.05 -8.00
CA LEU A 524 -1.93 -13.36 -8.21
C LEU A 524 -1.97 -12.45 -9.45
N LYS A 525 -2.53 -12.94 -10.56
CA LYS A 525 -2.72 -12.17 -11.80
C LYS A 525 -3.65 -10.98 -11.55
N THR A 526 -4.80 -11.22 -10.89
CA THR A 526 -5.74 -10.17 -10.48
C THR A 526 -5.06 -9.13 -9.61
N ALA A 527 -4.31 -9.54 -8.59
CA ALA A 527 -3.59 -8.63 -7.70
C ALA A 527 -2.56 -7.75 -8.43
N LYS A 528 -1.79 -8.34 -9.35
CA LYS A 528 -0.84 -7.58 -10.19
C LYS A 528 -1.58 -6.59 -11.09
N ARG A 529 -2.67 -7.00 -11.74
CA ARG A 529 -3.46 -6.09 -12.58
C ARG A 529 -4.06 -4.95 -11.75
N GLU A 530 -4.65 -5.24 -10.60
CA GLU A 530 -5.21 -4.19 -9.73
C GLU A 530 -4.13 -3.22 -9.24
N LEU A 531 -2.93 -3.69 -8.92
CA LEU A 531 -1.82 -2.81 -8.55
C LEU A 531 -1.41 -1.85 -9.67
N TYR A 532 -1.31 -2.33 -10.92
CA TYR A 532 -0.77 -1.56 -12.04
C TYR A 532 -1.83 -0.80 -12.85
N HIS A 533 -3.07 -1.28 -12.86
CA HIS A 533 -4.15 -0.80 -13.73
C HIS A 533 -5.47 -0.56 -12.98
N GLY A 534 -5.57 -0.96 -11.71
CA GLY A 534 -6.78 -0.79 -10.92
C GLY A 534 -7.04 0.66 -10.54
N ARG A 535 -8.26 1.13 -10.78
CA ARG A 535 -8.68 2.49 -10.40
C ARG A 535 -8.83 2.66 -8.88
N GLY A 536 -9.15 1.58 -8.16
CA GLY A 536 -9.34 1.63 -6.71
C GLY A 536 -8.04 1.97 -5.97
N LEU A 537 -6.93 1.34 -6.35
CA LEU A 537 -5.63 1.62 -5.74
C LEU A 537 -5.05 2.96 -6.21
N ALA A 538 -5.50 3.53 -7.32
CA ALA A 538 -4.99 4.81 -7.82
C ALA A 538 -5.06 5.93 -6.77
N GLN A 539 -6.11 5.93 -5.93
CA GLN A 539 -6.32 6.90 -4.85
C GLN A 539 -5.48 6.64 -3.59
N CYS A 540 -4.78 5.52 -3.50
CA CYS A 540 -3.92 5.20 -2.38
C CYS A 540 -2.56 5.88 -2.51
N TYR A 541 -1.95 6.22 -1.38
CA TYR A 541 -0.58 6.71 -1.33
C TYR A 541 0.40 5.71 -1.96
N ASP A 542 1.49 6.25 -2.51
CA ASP A 542 2.52 5.45 -3.17
C ASP A 542 3.28 4.53 -2.20
N LEU A 543 3.22 4.81 -0.90
CA LEU A 543 3.82 3.97 0.13
C LEU A 543 3.13 2.60 0.23
N THR A 544 1.79 2.54 0.34
CA THR A 544 1.01 1.29 0.35
C THR A 544 1.15 0.55 -0.97
N LYS A 545 1.08 1.25 -2.11
CA LYS A 545 1.33 0.63 -3.43
C LYS A 545 2.73 0.02 -3.47
N GLY A 546 3.73 0.75 -2.96
CA GLY A 546 5.10 0.30 -2.86
C GLY A 546 5.25 -0.95 -1.99
N ALA A 547 4.54 -1.02 -0.86
CA ALA A 547 4.53 -2.19 0.01
C ALA A 547 3.87 -3.41 -0.66
N ILE A 548 2.70 -3.23 -1.29
CA ILE A 548 2.01 -4.29 -2.05
C ILE A 548 2.91 -4.78 -3.18
N LYS A 549 3.52 -3.87 -3.93
CA LYS A 549 4.45 -4.19 -5.02
C LYS A 549 5.64 -4.99 -4.51
N ALA A 550 6.24 -4.58 -3.39
CA ALA A 550 7.36 -5.29 -2.80
C ALA A 550 6.97 -6.73 -2.42
N CYS A 551 5.77 -6.93 -1.87
CA CYS A 551 5.25 -8.28 -1.61
C CYS A 551 5.01 -9.10 -2.89
N LEU A 552 4.41 -8.52 -3.94
CA LEU A 552 4.10 -9.23 -5.20
C LEU A 552 5.34 -9.55 -6.06
N ASP A 553 6.39 -8.74 -5.95
CA ASP A 553 7.64 -8.92 -6.68
C ASP A 553 8.64 -9.78 -5.88
N ALA A 554 8.61 -9.70 -4.54
CA ALA A 554 9.44 -10.44 -3.59
C ALA A 554 10.95 -10.50 -3.94
N ARG A 555 11.50 -9.39 -4.44
CA ARG A 555 12.89 -9.28 -4.93
C ARG A 555 13.91 -9.05 -3.80
N TRP A 556 13.84 -9.85 -2.75
CA TRP A 556 14.74 -9.73 -1.60
C TRP A 556 15.90 -10.73 -1.61
N GLY A 557 15.84 -11.76 -2.45
CA GLY A 557 16.90 -12.75 -2.63
C GLY A 557 17.40 -12.82 -4.07
N ASP A 558 18.45 -13.63 -4.28
CA ASP A 558 19.00 -13.89 -5.61
C ASP A 558 17.99 -14.62 -6.50
N VAL A 559 18.05 -14.35 -7.81
CA VAL A 559 17.15 -14.96 -8.80
C VAL A 559 17.25 -16.49 -8.72
N GLY A 560 16.12 -17.15 -8.44
CA GLY A 560 16.04 -18.61 -8.34
C GLY A 560 16.29 -19.18 -6.95
N THR A 561 16.67 -18.36 -5.96
CA THR A 561 16.72 -18.78 -4.56
C THR A 561 15.35 -18.69 -3.91
N ARG A 562 15.04 -19.65 -3.03
CA ARG A 562 13.82 -19.59 -2.23
C ARG A 562 14.01 -18.50 -1.17
N VAL A 563 13.20 -17.46 -1.25
CA VAL A 563 13.11 -16.43 -0.22
C VAL A 563 12.58 -17.10 1.04
N THR A 564 13.37 -17.11 2.12
CA THR A 564 12.91 -17.59 3.42
C THR A 564 13.06 -16.48 4.44
N PHE A 565 12.10 -16.37 5.35
CA PHE A 565 12.24 -15.45 6.46
C PHE A 565 13.31 -15.89 7.45
N GLU A 566 13.96 -17.05 7.32
CA GLU A 566 15.11 -17.43 8.16
C GLU A 566 16.37 -16.59 7.87
N ASP A 567 16.47 -16.04 6.65
CA ASP A 567 17.53 -15.13 6.27
C ASP A 567 17.28 -13.72 6.83
N GLU A 568 18.23 -13.22 7.63
CA GLU A 568 18.15 -11.89 8.24
C GLU A 568 18.13 -10.78 7.19
N ASN A 569 18.79 -10.95 6.05
CA ASN A 569 18.77 -9.95 4.97
C ASN A 569 17.37 -9.84 4.37
N ILE A 570 16.70 -10.97 4.17
CA ILE A 570 15.31 -10.99 3.68
C ILE A 570 14.38 -10.37 4.72
N GLN A 571 14.56 -10.67 6.01
CA GLN A 571 13.77 -10.04 7.08
C GLN A 571 13.94 -8.52 7.07
N MET A 572 15.18 -8.03 7.04
CA MET A 572 15.49 -6.60 6.99
C MET A 572 14.90 -5.93 5.75
N ALA A 573 15.03 -6.57 4.59
CA ALA A 573 14.51 -6.04 3.34
C ALA A 573 12.97 -6.02 3.34
N PHE A 574 12.31 -7.07 3.82
CA PHE A 574 10.85 -7.11 4.01
C PHE A 574 10.40 -6.00 4.97
N HIS A 575 11.07 -5.85 6.11
CA HIS A 575 10.76 -4.82 7.08
C HIS A 575 10.86 -3.42 6.46
N ARG A 576 11.96 -3.12 5.78
CA ARG A 576 12.19 -1.84 5.10
C ARG A 576 11.16 -1.57 4.00
N ASP A 577 10.93 -2.55 3.14
CA ASP A 577 10.17 -2.36 1.89
C ASP A 577 8.66 -2.50 2.08
N VAL A 578 8.21 -3.14 3.16
CA VAL A 578 6.80 -3.38 3.46
C VAL A 578 6.40 -2.70 4.76
N VAL A 579 6.95 -3.14 5.90
CA VAL A 579 6.51 -2.70 7.23
C VAL A 579 6.73 -1.20 7.42
N GLN A 580 7.97 -0.71 7.26
CA GLN A 580 8.29 0.70 7.43
C GLN A 580 7.52 1.62 6.47
N ARG A 581 7.21 1.15 5.25
CA ARG A 581 6.41 1.94 4.30
C ARG A 581 4.98 2.12 4.82
N LEU A 582 4.37 1.05 5.31
CA LEU A 582 3.04 1.09 5.91
C LEU A 582 3.02 1.92 7.21
N GLU A 583 4.06 1.84 8.05
CA GLU A 583 4.20 2.69 9.24
C GLU A 583 4.27 4.17 8.89
N ARG A 584 5.09 4.54 7.89
CA ARG A 584 5.21 5.94 7.44
C ARG A 584 3.87 6.44 6.89
N GLU A 585 3.17 5.64 6.11
CA GLU A 585 1.86 6.05 5.59
C GLU A 585 0.83 6.23 6.70
N LEU A 586 0.82 5.34 7.70
CA LEU A 586 -0.08 5.45 8.83
C LEU A 586 0.16 6.76 9.59
N ARG A 587 1.42 7.11 9.86
CA ARG A 587 1.78 8.39 10.49
C ARG A 587 1.29 9.58 9.68
N LEU A 588 1.48 9.58 8.36
CA LEU A 588 0.99 10.64 7.49
C LEU A 588 -0.54 10.78 7.55
N CYS A 589 -1.26 9.66 7.64
CA CYS A 589 -2.72 9.66 7.78
C CYS A 589 -3.16 10.23 9.14
N GLU A 590 -2.48 9.86 10.22
CA GLU A 590 -2.74 10.36 11.57
C GLU A 590 -2.44 11.86 11.68
N ASP A 591 -1.30 12.31 11.16
CA ASP A 591 -0.92 13.73 11.12
C ASP A 591 -1.94 14.55 10.32
N SER A 592 -2.38 14.04 9.17
CA SER A 592 -3.40 14.70 8.34
C SER A 592 -4.76 14.77 9.04
N ALA A 593 -5.12 13.74 9.83
CA ALA A 593 -6.37 13.73 10.58
C ALA A 593 -6.34 14.73 11.74
N ASN A 594 -5.22 14.79 12.47
CA ASN A 594 -5.02 15.75 13.56
C ASN A 594 -5.07 17.19 13.05
N TYR A 595 -4.39 17.49 11.94
CA TYR A 595 -4.40 18.82 11.31
C TYR A 595 -5.82 19.27 10.91
N ASN A 596 -6.64 18.36 10.36
CA ASN A 596 -8.02 18.66 10.01
C ASN A 596 -8.90 18.93 11.25
N GLN A 597 -8.65 18.23 12.36
CA GLN A 597 -9.36 18.49 13.62
C GLN A 597 -9.00 19.86 14.22
N GLU A 598 -7.73 20.26 14.17
CA GLU A 598 -7.30 21.58 14.65
C GLU A 598 -7.98 22.71 13.85
N ILE A 599 -8.00 22.62 12.51
CA ILE A 599 -8.69 23.61 11.66
C ILE A 599 -10.19 23.70 11.96
N LEU A 600 -10.85 22.56 12.19
CA LEU A 600 -12.28 22.54 12.50
C LEU A 600 -12.56 23.11 13.90
N GLY A 601 -11.67 22.87 14.88
CA GLY A 601 -11.74 23.49 16.20
C GLY A 601 -11.69 25.01 16.12
N TYR A 602 -10.73 25.57 15.39
CA TYR A 602 -10.61 27.02 15.19
C TYR A 602 -11.82 27.66 14.53
N LYS A 603 -12.55 26.94 13.65
CA LYS A 603 -13.78 27.44 13.02
C LYS A 603 -15.02 27.37 13.91
N SER A 604 -14.98 26.60 14.99
CA SER A 604 -16.10 26.50 15.94
C SER A 604 -16.02 27.51 17.09
N GLU A 605 -14.83 28.07 17.31
CA GLU A 605 -14.59 29.13 18.32
C GLU A 605 -14.74 30.55 17.76
N GLN A 606 -14.79 30.70 16.43
CA GLN A 606 -15.15 31.95 15.72
C GLN A 606 -16.64 31.97 15.43
#